data_AF-A0A842P7V5-F1
#
_entry.id   AF-A0A842P7V5-F1
#
_cell.length_a   1.000
_cell.length_b   1.000
_cell.length_c   1.000
_cell.angle_alpha   90.00
_cell.angle_beta   90.00
_cell.angle_gamma   90.00
#
_symmetry.space_group_name_H-M   'P 1'
#
loop_
_entity.id
_entity.type
_entity.pdbx_description
1 polymer ?
#
loop_
_entity_poly.entity_id
_entity_poly.type
_entity_poly.pdbx_seq_one_letter_code
_entity_poly.pdbx_strand_id
1 'polypeptide(L)'
;MDRIALIDGLDQAKVRETLNVMLRDKSHEFQELAKTLNIPVTTDDWQVIILKFCLDFEECLNIWTDSEEPNSIKNTKCMTIMREIAKGKKNFSEVINMQNVAQTLFSEFHETYKRID
;
A
#
# COMPACT_ATOMS: atom_id res chain seq x y z
N MET A 1 -14.89 9.28 -10.19
CA MET A 1 -13.71 10.16 -10.12
C MET A 1 -12.51 9.23 -10.08
N ASP A 2 -11.64 9.31 -11.09
CA ASP A 2 -10.49 8.42 -11.21
C ASP A 2 -9.54 8.64 -10.01
N ARG A 3 -9.37 7.63 -9.16
CA ARG A 3 -8.54 7.72 -7.96
C ARG A 3 -7.05 7.54 -8.24
N ILE A 4 -6.66 7.27 -9.48
CA ILE A 4 -5.23 7.11 -9.86
C ILE A 4 -4.39 8.33 -9.50
N ALA A 5 -5.01 9.52 -9.47
CA ALA A 5 -4.37 10.77 -9.07
C ALA A 5 -3.92 10.80 -7.59
N LEU A 6 -4.36 9.85 -6.77
CA LEU A 6 -3.84 9.67 -5.41
C LEU A 6 -2.38 9.17 -5.39
N ILE A 7 -1.92 8.58 -6.49
CA ILE A 7 -0.54 8.11 -6.67
C ILE A 7 0.20 9.21 -7.44
N ASP A 8 0.80 10.13 -6.70
CA ASP A 8 1.58 11.23 -7.22
C ASP A 8 3.02 10.82 -7.56
N GLY A 9 3.69 11.63 -8.38
CA GLY A 9 5.09 11.40 -8.77
C GLY A 9 5.33 10.24 -9.75
N LEU A 10 4.28 9.55 -10.20
CA LEU A 10 4.34 8.46 -11.18
C LEU A 10 3.44 8.74 -12.39
N ASP A 11 3.74 8.08 -13.52
CA ASP A 11 2.90 8.15 -14.71
C ASP A 11 1.61 7.35 -14.48
N GLN A 12 0.46 8.03 -14.52
CA GLN A 12 -0.83 7.42 -14.17
C GLN A 12 -1.25 6.28 -15.11
N ALA A 13 -0.93 6.38 -16.40
CA ALA A 13 -1.26 5.33 -17.36
C ALA A 13 -0.43 4.08 -17.06
N LYS A 14 0.86 4.28 -16.80
CA LYS A 14 1.79 3.21 -16.42
C LYS A 14 1.43 2.56 -15.08
N VAL A 15 0.97 3.35 -14.10
CA VAL A 15 0.47 2.83 -12.82
C VAL A 15 -0.76 1.93 -13.05
N ARG A 16 -1.71 2.36 -13.91
CA ARG A 16 -2.89 1.55 -14.25
C ARG A 16 -2.51 0.24 -14.93
N GLU A 17 -1.57 0.29 -15.88
CA GLU A 17 -1.09 -0.91 -16.55
C GLU A 17 -0.40 -1.88 -15.59
N THR A 18 0.49 -1.34 -14.74
CA THR A 18 1.18 -2.11 -13.69
C THR A 18 0.18 -2.79 -12.76
N LEU A 19 -0.83 -2.05 -12.29
CA LEU A 19 -1.87 -2.59 -11.43
C LEU A 19 -2.67 -3.70 -12.12
N ASN A 20 -3.01 -3.53 -13.40
CA ASN A 20 -3.70 -4.57 -14.18
C ASN A 20 -2.88 -5.85 -14.34
N VAL A 21 -1.55 -5.74 -14.45
CA VAL A 21 -0.66 -6.91 -14.48
C VAL A 21 -0.64 -7.59 -13.12
N MET A 22 -0.37 -6.84 -12.05
CA MET A 22 -0.31 -7.39 -10.69
C MET A 22 -1.59 -8.10 -10.27
N LEU A 23 -2.76 -7.54 -10.63
CA LEU A 23 -4.05 -8.11 -10.23
C LEU A 23 -4.33 -9.49 -10.84
N ARG A 24 -3.55 -9.96 -11.81
CA ARG A 24 -3.65 -11.34 -12.33
C ARG A 24 -3.21 -12.36 -11.29
N ASP A 25 -2.14 -12.06 -10.56
CA ASP A 25 -1.49 -13.00 -9.64
C ASP A 25 -1.67 -12.61 -8.16
N LYS A 26 -1.93 -11.32 -7.89
CA LYS A 26 -1.95 -10.73 -6.53
C LYS A 26 -3.32 -10.27 -6.05
N SER A 27 -4.38 -10.61 -6.77
CA SER A 27 -5.75 -10.20 -6.42
C SER A 27 -6.15 -10.58 -4.99
N HIS A 28 -5.68 -11.75 -4.50
CA HIS A 28 -5.99 -12.21 -3.16
C HIS A 28 -5.36 -11.33 -2.08
N GLU A 29 -4.08 -10.99 -2.22
CA GLU A 29 -3.34 -10.11 -1.31
C GLU A 29 -3.98 -8.71 -1.25
N PHE A 30 -4.40 -8.18 -2.40
CA PHE A 30 -5.16 -6.93 -2.46
C PHE A 30 -6.46 -7.02 -1.66
N GLN A 31 -7.24 -8.10 -1.81
CA GLN A 31 -8.49 -8.31 -1.07
C GLN A 31 -8.26 -8.49 0.44
N GLU A 32 -7.16 -9.15 0.83
CA GLU A 32 -6.80 -9.35 2.23
C GLU A 32 -6.49 -8.02 2.93
N LEU A 33 -5.75 -7.13 2.25
CA LEU A 33 -5.53 -5.77 2.74
C LEU A 33 -6.81 -4.94 2.74
N ALA A 34 -7.64 -5.01 1.70
CA ALA A 34 -8.91 -4.31 1.65
C ALA A 34 -9.81 -4.69 2.83
N LYS A 35 -9.89 -5.98 3.16
CA LYS A 35 -10.59 -6.47 4.35
C LYS A 35 -9.97 -5.93 5.64
N THR A 36 -8.65 -5.93 5.75
CA THR A 36 -7.95 -5.41 6.93
C THR A 36 -8.20 -3.92 7.16
N LEU A 37 -8.20 -3.14 6.08
CA LEU A 37 -8.42 -1.70 6.12
C LEU A 37 -9.91 -1.31 6.10
N ASN A 38 -10.82 -2.29 6.12
CA ASN A 38 -12.27 -2.10 5.99
C ASN A 38 -12.68 -1.29 4.75
N ILE A 39 -11.99 -1.52 3.62
CA ILE A 39 -12.31 -0.94 2.32
C ILE A 39 -13.18 -1.94 1.55
N PRO A 40 -14.45 -1.63 1.23
CA PRO A 40 -15.30 -2.53 0.45
C PRO A 40 -14.76 -2.71 -0.97
N VAL A 41 -14.64 -3.95 -1.43
CA VAL A 41 -14.21 -4.28 -2.81
C VAL A 41 -15.23 -3.90 -3.89
N THR A 42 -16.40 -3.43 -3.49
CA THR A 42 -17.40 -2.80 -4.35
C THR A 42 -17.15 -1.32 -4.58
N THR A 43 -16.20 -0.72 -3.85
CA THR A 43 -15.84 0.69 -4.00
C THR A 43 -15.08 0.89 -5.31
N ASP A 44 -15.45 1.90 -6.09
CA ASP A 44 -14.68 2.29 -7.28
C ASP A 44 -13.21 2.52 -6.93
N ASP A 45 -12.31 1.96 -7.76
CA ASP A 45 -10.87 2.06 -7.62
C ASP A 45 -10.32 1.63 -6.25
N TRP A 46 -10.97 0.68 -5.57
CA TRP A 46 -10.48 0.17 -4.28
C TRP A 46 -9.04 -0.35 -4.39
N GLN A 47 -8.66 -0.98 -5.50
CA GLN A 47 -7.30 -1.47 -5.72
C GLN A 47 -6.27 -0.33 -5.77
N VAL A 48 -6.65 0.84 -6.30
CA VAL A 48 -5.80 2.03 -6.30
C VAL A 48 -5.60 2.54 -4.87
N ILE A 49 -6.65 2.51 -4.04
CA ILE A 49 -6.54 2.88 -2.62
C ILE A 49 -5.58 1.94 -1.89
N ILE A 50 -5.70 0.62 -2.13
CA ILE A 50 -4.80 -0.38 -1.53
C ILE A 50 -3.36 -0.18 -2.02
N LEU A 51 -3.16 0.06 -3.31
CA LEU A 51 -1.82 0.33 -3.84
C LEU A 51 -1.23 1.60 -3.21
N LYS A 52 -2.00 2.68 -3.12
CA LYS A 52 -1.55 3.92 -2.45
C LYS A 52 -1.18 3.65 -0.99
N PHE A 53 -1.97 2.85 -0.29
CA PHE A 53 -1.65 2.43 1.07
C PHE A 53 -0.30 1.69 1.14
N CYS A 54 -0.03 0.75 0.24
CA CYS A 54 1.26 0.04 0.17
C CYS A 54 2.44 0.98 -0.11
N LEU A 55 2.28 1.96 -1.01
CA LEU A 55 3.29 2.98 -1.28
C LEU A 55 3.56 3.87 -0.04
N ASP A 56 2.51 4.33 0.63
CA ASP A 56 2.64 5.13 1.86
C ASP A 56 3.23 4.32 3.01
N PHE A 57 2.93 3.01 3.08
CA PHE A 57 3.50 2.10 4.07
C PHE A 57 5.02 1.98 3.90
N GLU A 58 5.50 1.77 2.67
CA GLU A 58 6.92 1.73 2.38
C GLU A 58 7.62 3.07 2.66
N GLU A 59 6.99 4.19 2.30
CA GLU A 59 7.49 5.53 2.63
C GLU A 59 7.74 5.63 4.15
N CYS A 60 6.81 5.11 4.96
CA CYS A 60 6.93 5.11 6.40
C CYS A 60 8.02 4.21 6.96
N LEU A 61 8.25 3.03 6.36
CA LEU A 61 9.39 2.21 6.73
C LEU A 61 10.71 2.97 6.48
N ASN A 62 10.85 3.56 5.29
CA ASN A 62 12.02 4.36 4.94
C ASN A 62 12.22 5.52 5.93
N ILE A 63 11.18 6.28 6.24
CA ILE A 63 11.20 7.40 7.20
C ILE A 63 11.70 6.96 8.59
N TRP A 64 11.35 5.77 9.05
CA TRP A 64 11.77 5.28 10.38
C TRP A 64 13.12 4.60 10.41
N THR A 65 13.61 4.11 9.26
CA THR A 65 14.93 3.47 9.14
C THR A 65 16.03 4.40 8.63
N ASP A 66 15.67 5.59 8.14
CA ASP A 66 16.64 6.58 7.70
C ASP A 66 17.46 7.14 8.88
N SER A 67 18.58 7.77 8.54
CA SER A 67 19.49 8.44 9.46
C SER A 67 18.97 9.80 9.94
N GLU A 68 17.99 10.39 9.24
CA GLU A 68 17.37 11.66 9.60
C GLU A 68 16.18 11.47 10.53
N GLU A 69 16.11 12.26 11.61
CA GLU A 69 14.97 12.20 12.52
C GLU A 69 13.69 12.71 11.82
N PRO A 70 12.60 11.91 11.81
CA PRO A 70 11.39 12.31 11.13
C PRO A 70 10.70 13.46 11.85
N ASN A 71 10.24 14.45 11.09
CA ASN A 71 9.41 15.50 11.67
C ASN A 71 8.10 14.92 12.23
N SER A 72 7.48 15.66 13.16
CA SER A 72 6.29 15.21 13.90
C SER A 72 5.10 14.86 13.00
N ILE A 73 4.93 15.54 11.86
CA ILE A 73 3.84 15.30 10.91
C ILE A 73 4.04 13.97 10.20
N LYS A 74 5.24 13.72 9.66
CA LYS A 74 5.60 12.45 9.01
C LYS A 74 5.44 11.29 9.97
N ASN A 75 5.96 11.42 11.19
CA ASN A 75 5.85 10.38 12.21
C ASN A 75 4.38 10.09 12.57
N THR A 76 3.53 11.12 12.67
CA THR A 76 2.10 10.95 12.94
C THR A 76 1.36 10.25 11.79
N LYS A 77 1.71 10.56 10.53
CA LYS A 77 1.20 9.84 9.35
C LYS A 77 1.53 8.34 9.47
N CYS A 78 2.79 8.02 9.74
CA CYS A 78 3.25 6.63 9.82
C CYS A 78 2.65 5.85 10.98
N MET A 79 2.51 6.47 12.15
CA MET A 79 1.78 5.86 13.26
C MET A 79 0.31 5.57 12.90
N THR A 80 -0.34 6.44 12.12
CA THR A 80 -1.73 6.25 11.70
C THR A 80 -1.86 5.06 10.75
N ILE A 81 -0.95 4.92 9.79
CA ILE A 81 -0.89 3.77 8.87
C ILE A 81 -0.73 2.46 9.65
N MET A 82 0.23 2.41 10.59
CA MET A 82 0.44 1.21 11.42
C MET A 82 -0.77 0.87 12.31
N ARG A 83 -1.46 1.88 12.84
CA ARG A 83 -2.68 1.67 13.62
C ARG A 83 -3.79 1.04 12.79
N GLU A 84 -4.01 1.48 11.56
CA GLU A 84 -5.04 0.88 10.71
C GLU A 84 -4.71 -0.58 10.32
N ILE A 85 -3.42 -0.94 10.15
CA ILE A 85 -3.02 -2.35 9.98
C ILE A 85 -3.32 -3.18 11.22
N ALA A 86 -3.02 -2.63 12.40
CA ALA A 86 -3.19 -3.33 13.67
C ALA A 86 -4.66 -3.42 14.14
N LYS A 87 -5.54 -2.61 13.57
CA LYS A 87 -6.94 -2.49 13.98
C LYS A 87 -7.67 -3.82 13.84
N GLY A 88 -8.29 -4.26 14.93
CA GLY A 88 -9.06 -5.50 14.98
C GLY A 88 -8.22 -6.80 14.95
N LYS A 89 -6.89 -6.71 14.94
CA LYS A 89 -6.00 -7.87 15.04
C LYS A 89 -5.86 -8.31 16.50
N LYS A 90 -5.79 -9.63 16.72
CA LYS A 90 -5.78 -10.22 18.07
C LYS A 90 -4.38 -10.42 18.63
N ASN A 91 -3.40 -10.58 17.76
CA ASN A 91 -2.01 -10.85 18.13
C ASN A 91 -1.05 -10.13 17.18
N PHE A 92 0.19 -9.96 17.64
CA PHE A 92 1.23 -9.26 16.90
C PHE A 92 1.59 -9.97 15.59
N SER A 93 1.54 -11.31 15.55
CA SER A 93 1.84 -12.09 14.35
C SER A 93 0.88 -11.77 13.20
N GLU A 94 -0.41 -11.53 13.48
CA GLU A 94 -1.39 -11.06 12.48
C GLU A 94 -1.04 -9.66 11.94
N VAL A 95 -0.51 -8.78 12.78
CA VAL A 95 -0.04 -7.44 12.36
C VAL A 95 1.15 -7.58 11.43
N ILE A 96 2.16 -8.37 11.82
CA ILE A 96 3.36 -8.64 11.00
C ILE A 96 2.97 -9.27 9.66
N ASN A 97 2.02 -10.21 9.65
CA ASN A 97 1.55 -10.81 8.40
C ASN A 97 1.00 -9.75 7.43
N MET A 98 0.20 -8.80 7.92
CA MET A 98 -0.38 -7.74 7.08
C MET A 98 0.67 -6.73 6.61
N GLN A 99 1.66 -6.43 7.45
CA GLN A 99 2.82 -5.62 7.05
C GLN A 99 3.59 -6.30 5.90
N ASN A 100 3.83 -7.61 6.00
CA ASN A 100 4.49 -8.39 4.95
C ASN A 100 3.68 -8.41 3.64
N VAL A 101 2.35 -8.50 3.72
CA VAL A 101 1.49 -8.40 2.53
C VAL A 101 1.61 -7.02 1.87
N ALA A 102 1.56 -5.95 2.66
CA ALA A 102 1.74 -4.59 2.14
C ALA A 102 3.10 -4.40 1.46
N GLN A 103 4.18 -4.89 2.07
CA GLN A 103 5.53 -4.82 1.52
C GLN A 103 5.69 -5.68 0.26
N THR A 104 5.06 -6.86 0.22
CA THR A 104 5.07 -7.73 -0.96
C THR A 104 4.43 -7.04 -2.15
N LEU A 105 3.26 -6.42 -1.96
CA LEU A 105 2.59 -5.66 -3.02
C LEU A 105 3.40 -4.44 -3.46
N PHE A 106 4.04 -3.73 -2.53
CA PHE A 106 4.95 -2.64 -2.86
C PHE A 106 6.10 -3.11 -3.77
N SER A 107 6.82 -4.17 -3.35
CA SER A 107 7.97 -4.69 -4.09
C SER A 107 7.57 -5.15 -5.49
N GLU A 108 6.46 -5.89 -5.59
CA GLU A 108 5.92 -6.37 -6.86
C GLU A 108 5.52 -5.21 -7.79
N PHE A 109 4.87 -4.18 -7.24
CA PHE A 109 4.56 -2.96 -7.99
C PHE A 109 5.83 -2.30 -8.49
N HIS A 110 6.82 -2.10 -7.62
CA HIS A 110 8.06 -1.41 -7.96
C HIS A 110 8.85 -2.14 -9.06
N GLU A 111 8.92 -3.47 -8.98
CA GLU A 111 9.57 -4.28 -10.01
C GLU A 111 8.81 -4.27 -11.33
N THR A 112 7.49 -4.43 -11.28
CA THR A 112 6.64 -4.47 -12.48
C THR A 112 6.61 -3.12 -13.18
N TYR A 113 6.48 -2.02 -12.43
CA TYR A 113 6.49 -0.67 -12.95
C TYR A 113 7.81 -0.32 -13.65
N LYS A 114 8.95 -0.87 -13.20
CA LYS A 114 10.25 -0.70 -13.88
C LYS A 114 10.36 -1.47 -15.19
N ARG A 115 9.62 -2.57 -15.37
CA ARG A 115 9.70 -3.46 -16.53
C ARG A 115 8.71 -3.12 -17.64
N ILE A 116 7.57 -2.52 -17.28
CA ILE A 116 6.61 -1.99 -18.25
C ILE A 116 7.23 -0.71 -18.84
N ASP A 117 7.10 -0.51 -20.15
CA ASP A 117 7.64 0.67 -20.86
C ASP A 117 6.73 1.88 -20.71
#